data_AF-A0A914RWB1-F1
#
_entry.id   AF-A0A914RWB1-F1
#
_cell.length_a   1.000
_cell.length_b   1.000
_cell.length_c   1.000
_cell.angle_alpha   90.00
_cell.angle_beta   90.00
_cell.angle_gamma   90.00
#
_symmetry.space_group_name_H-M   'P 1'
#
loop_
_entity.id
_entity.type
_entity.pdbx_description
1 polymer ?
#
loop_
_entity_poly.entity_id
_entity_poly.type
_entity_poly.pdbx_seq_one_letter_code
_entity_poly.pdbx_strand_id
1 'polypeptide(L)'
;MELLDTQGNEVKVVGTLALIDEGETDWKLVGIDVNDQAAAEINSTEDVEKHFPGLLRATQEWFRVYKIPTGKPANQFGFDGQYKDAEFAHKVAF
;
A
#
# COMPACT_ATOMS: atom_id res chain seq x y z
N MET A 1 -10.79 -1.61 -14.52
CA MET A 1 -10.88 -0.18 -14.15
C MET A 1 -9.48 0.26 -13.83
N GLU A 2 -8.97 1.24 -14.55
CA GLU A 2 -7.61 1.75 -14.41
C GLU A 2 -7.60 2.76 -13.25
N LEU A 3 -6.64 2.63 -12.32
CA LEU A 3 -6.40 3.64 -11.30
C LEU A 3 -5.46 4.68 -11.88
N LEU A 4 -5.82 5.95 -11.70
CA LEU A 4 -4.94 7.06 -12.05
C LEU A 4 -4.34 7.62 -10.77
N ASP A 5 -3.04 7.92 -10.79
CA ASP A 5 -2.40 8.72 -9.74
C ASP A 5 -2.93 10.17 -9.77
N THR A 6 -2.45 11.00 -8.83
CA THR A 6 -2.87 12.41 -8.73
C THR A 6 -2.45 13.27 -9.93
N GLN A 7 -1.58 12.75 -10.79
CA GLN A 7 -1.09 13.40 -12.00
C GLN A 7 -1.78 12.86 -13.27
N GLY A 8 -2.65 11.86 -13.14
CA GLY A 8 -3.36 11.24 -14.25
C GLY A 8 -2.60 10.08 -14.91
N ASN A 9 -1.52 9.60 -14.31
CA ASN A 9 -0.78 8.44 -14.83
C ASN A 9 -1.50 7.15 -14.43
N GLU A 10 -1.55 6.18 -15.35
CA GLU A 10 -2.09 4.86 -15.06
C GLU A 10 -1.20 4.10 -14.08
N VAL A 11 -1.83 3.48 -13.08
CA VAL A 11 -1.17 2.75 -12.00
C VAL A 11 -1.64 1.30 -11.99
N LYS A 12 -0.68 0.38 -12.00
CA LYS A 12 -0.93 -1.03 -11.72
C LYS A 12 -0.94 -1.26 -10.21
N VAL A 13 -2.08 -1.67 -9.67
CA VAL A 13 -2.20 -2.08 -8.26
C VAL A 13 -1.68 -3.50 -8.07
N VAL A 14 -0.86 -3.68 -7.05
CA VAL A 14 -0.24 -4.97 -6.72
C VAL A 14 -0.58 -5.46 -5.31
N GLY A 15 -1.19 -4.61 -4.47
CA GLY A 15 -1.68 -4.99 -3.15
C GLY A 15 -2.31 -3.85 -2.37
N THR A 16 -2.64 -4.12 -1.11
CA THR A 16 -3.21 -3.13 -0.19
C THR A 16 -2.85 -3.43 1.27
N LEU A 17 -2.85 -2.40 2.12
CA LEU A 17 -2.67 -2.49 3.57
C LEU A 17 -3.87 -1.86 4.29
N ALA A 18 -4.43 -2.58 5.25
CA ALA A 18 -5.56 -2.12 6.06
C ALA A 18 -5.08 -1.28 7.25
N LEU A 19 -4.84 0.03 7.06
CA LEU A 19 -4.58 0.92 8.20
C LEU A 19 -5.89 1.17 8.97
N ILE A 20 -5.80 1.12 10.30
CA ILE A 20 -6.86 1.61 11.18
C ILE A 20 -6.41 2.97 11.71
N ASP A 21 -6.92 4.03 11.08
CA ASP A 21 -6.56 5.40 11.41
C ASP A 21 -7.66 6.03 12.27
N GLU A 22 -7.33 6.33 13.53
CA GLU A 22 -8.26 6.95 14.49
C GLU A 22 -9.63 6.23 14.63
N GLY A 23 -9.66 4.91 14.44
CA GLY A 23 -10.86 4.08 14.55
C GLY A 23 -11.59 3.83 13.22
N GLU A 24 -11.12 4.42 12.13
CA GLU A 24 -11.67 4.24 10.78
C GLU A 24 -10.75 3.37 9.92
N THR A 25 -11.33 2.66 8.95
CA THR A 25 -10.54 1.90 7.98
C THR A 25 -10.05 2.84 6.89
N ASP A 26 -8.73 2.92 6.71
CA ASP A 26 -8.06 3.78 5.75
C ASP A 26 -7.14 2.93 4.85
N TRP A 27 -7.71 2.33 3.81
CA TRP A 27 -6.97 1.42 2.93
C TRP A 27 -5.82 2.12 2.21
N LYS A 28 -4.63 1.54 2.28
CA LYS A 28 -3.44 2.00 1.55
C LYS A 28 -3.16 1.07 0.39
N LEU A 29 -3.54 1.48 -0.82
CA LEU A 29 -3.19 0.76 -2.04
C LEU A 29 -1.69 0.83 -2.29
N VAL A 30 -1.12 -0.29 -2.76
CA VAL A 30 0.24 -0.39 -3.27
C VAL A 30 0.16 -0.51 -4.78
N GLY A 31 0.78 0.40 -5.49
CA GLY A 31 0.81 0.38 -6.95
C GLY A 31 2.07 1.01 -7.52
N ILE A 32 2.30 0.75 -8.80
CA ILE A 32 3.41 1.26 -9.58
C ILE A 32 2.87 1.88 -10.87
N ASP A 33 3.46 3.01 -11.29
CA ASP A 33 3.16 3.60 -12.61
C ASP A 33 3.44 2.56 -13.70
N VAL A 34 2.50 2.38 -14.63
CA VAL A 34 2.65 1.39 -15.70
C VAL A 34 3.83 1.69 -16.64
N ASN A 35 4.31 2.94 -16.65
CA ASN A 35 5.45 3.39 -17.44
C ASN A 35 6.78 3.34 -16.67
N ASP A 36 6.77 2.98 -15.38
CA ASP A 36 8.02 2.75 -14.65
C ASP A 36 8.82 1.61 -15.31
N GLN A 37 10.15 1.76 -15.39
CA GLN A 37 11.02 0.76 -15.98
C GLN A 37 10.90 -0.63 -15.30
N ALA A 38 10.58 -0.67 -14.01
CA ALA A 38 10.38 -1.89 -13.25
C ALA A 38 8.95 -2.43 -13.37
N ALA A 39 7.99 -1.69 -13.94
CA ALA A 39 6.58 -2.04 -13.92
C ALA A 39 6.31 -3.45 -14.44
N ALA A 40 6.98 -3.88 -15.51
CA ALA A 40 6.80 -5.23 -16.08
C ALA A 40 7.17 -6.35 -15.08
N GLU A 41 8.08 -6.09 -14.15
CA GLU A 41 8.61 -7.05 -13.17
C GLU A 41 7.85 -7.03 -11.83
N ILE A 42 7.00 -6.02 -11.60
CA ILE A 42 6.26 -5.85 -10.35
C ILE A 42 4.80 -6.24 -10.55
N ASN A 43 4.41 -7.47 -10.21
CA ASN A 43 3.04 -7.97 -10.38
C ASN A 43 2.36 -8.41 -9.08
N SER A 44 3.10 -8.45 -7.97
CA SER A 44 2.57 -8.72 -6.64
C SER A 44 3.38 -8.01 -5.55
N THR A 45 2.91 -8.07 -4.30
CA THR A 45 3.67 -7.55 -3.15
C THR A 45 4.98 -8.29 -2.91
N GLU A 46 5.07 -9.58 -3.29
CA GLU A 46 6.33 -10.34 -3.24
C GLU A 46 7.35 -9.80 -4.24
N ASP A 47 6.90 -9.41 -5.45
CA ASP A 47 7.79 -8.78 -6.43
C ASP A 47 8.28 -7.42 -5.93
N VAL A 48 7.43 -6.66 -5.22
CA VAL A 48 7.84 -5.40 -4.57
C VAL A 48 8.95 -5.67 -3.56
N GLU A 49 8.81 -6.66 -2.68
CA GLU A 49 9.85 -6.97 -1.68
C GLU A 49 11.13 -7.51 -2.34
N LYS A 50 11.02 -8.22 -3.46
CA LYS A 50 12.19 -8.73 -4.22
C LYS A 50 13.00 -7.61 -4.87
N HIS A 51 12.33 -6.63 -5.50
CA HIS A 51 13.00 -5.53 -6.22
C HIS A 51 13.31 -4.33 -5.33
N PHE A 52 12.49 -4.11 -4.30
CA PHE A 52 12.60 -3.00 -3.34
C PHE A 52 12.63 -3.55 -1.90
N PRO A 53 13.69 -4.29 -1.52
CA PRO A 53 13.74 -4.99 -0.24
C PRO A 53 13.60 -4.04 0.95
N GLY A 54 12.66 -4.36 1.83
CA GLY A 54 12.32 -3.59 3.03
C GLY A 54 11.34 -2.44 2.81
N LEU A 55 10.93 -2.13 1.57
CA LEU A 55 10.01 -1.01 1.29
C LEU A 55 8.65 -1.21 1.96
N LEU A 56 8.07 -2.41 1.87
CA LEU A 56 6.77 -2.71 2.47
C LEU A 56 6.83 -2.62 4.00
N ARG A 57 7.89 -3.17 4.61
CA ARG A 57 8.12 -3.06 6.06
C ARG A 57 8.30 -1.61 6.51
N ALA A 58 9.08 -0.82 5.77
CA ALA A 58 9.29 0.59 6.07
C ALA A 58 7.98 1.40 5.94
N THR A 59 7.16 1.09 4.94
CA THR A 59 5.86 1.74 4.71
C THR A 59 4.87 1.43 5.83
N GLN A 60 4.75 0.16 6.23
CA GLN A 60 3.93 -0.23 7.39
C GLN A 60 4.40 0.50 8.66
N GLU A 61 5.72 0.51 8.93
CA GLU A 61 6.27 1.21 10.09
C GLU A 61 6.00 2.71 10.06
N TRP A 62 6.12 3.34 8.88
CA TRP A 62 5.83 4.76 8.71
C TRP A 62 4.38 5.06 9.10
N PHE A 63 3.41 4.31 8.57
CA PHE A 63 2.00 4.51 8.92
C PHE A 63 1.68 4.21 10.38
N ARG A 64 2.44 3.31 11.01
CA ARG A 64 2.30 2.99 12.44
C ARG A 64 2.66 4.17 13.33
N VAL A 65 3.71 4.93 12.98
CA VAL A 65 4.33 5.89 13.92
C VAL A 65 4.23 7.36 13.50
N TYR A 66 3.82 7.69 12.27
CA TYR A 66 3.92 9.08 11.76
C TYR A 66 3.12 10.12 12.55
N LYS A 67 2.06 9.72 13.26
CA LYS A 67 1.27 10.63 14.12
C LYS A 67 1.75 10.68 15.58
N ILE A 68 2.71 9.86 15.98
CA ILE A 68 3.26 9.90 17.35
C ILE A 68 3.85 11.28 17.70
N PRO A 69 4.63 11.93 16.80
CA PRO A 69 5.14 13.28 17.07
C PRO A 69 4.06 14.36 17.23
N THR A 70 2.82 14.11 16.77
CA THR A 70 1.69 15.04 16.92
C THR A 70 0.83 14.74 18.15
N GLY A 71 1.27 13.83 19.02
CA GLY A 71 0.60 13.47 20.28
C GLY A 71 -0.48 12.39 20.14
N LYS A 72 -0.58 11.72 18.99
CA LYS A 72 -1.51 10.61 18.77
C LYS A 72 -0.83 9.27 19.12
N PRO A 73 -1.60 8.22 19.48
CA PRO A 73 -1.04 6.88 19.66
C PRO A 73 -0.53 6.30 18.32
N ALA A 74 0.20 5.19 18.40
CA ALA A 74 0.55 4.43 17.20
C ALA A 74 -0.72 3.90 16.51
N ASN A 75 -0.75 3.95 15.18
CA ASN A 75 -1.83 3.36 14.41
C ASN A 75 -1.80 1.84 14.47
N GLN A 76 -2.97 1.23 14.24
CA GLN A 76 -3.13 -0.22 14.17
C GLN A 76 -3.40 -0.64 12.73
N PHE A 77 -3.40 -1.95 12.49
CA PHE A 77 -3.68 -2.51 11.18
C PHE A 77 -4.68 -3.65 11.29
N GLY A 78 -5.54 -3.78 10.28
CA GLY A 78 -6.30 -5.01 10.05
C GLY A 78 -5.39 -6.16 9.60
N PHE A 79 -5.89 -7.39 9.67
CA PHE A 79 -5.17 -8.62 9.24
C PHE A 79 -3.76 -8.74 9.82
N ASP A 80 -3.56 -8.33 11.07
CA ASP A 80 -2.25 -8.33 11.74
C ASP A 80 -1.16 -7.56 10.97
N GLY A 81 -1.55 -6.55 10.20
CA GLY A 81 -0.64 -5.75 9.37
C GLY A 81 -0.21 -6.42 8.08
N GLN A 82 -0.75 -7.58 7.72
CA GLN A 82 -0.40 -8.26 6.48
C GLN A 82 -0.90 -7.47 5.26
N TYR A 83 -0.02 -7.28 4.29
CA TYR A 83 -0.42 -6.83 2.97
C TYR A 83 -1.33 -7.88 2.32
N LYS A 84 -2.38 -7.41 1.64
CA LYS A 84 -3.28 -8.23 0.82
C LYS A 84 -2.92 -8.05 -0.64
N ASP A 85 -3.15 -9.10 -1.44
CA ASP A 85 -2.83 -9.13 -2.86
C ASP A 85 -3.66 -8.16 -3.71
N ALA A 86 -3.33 -8.08 -4.99
CA ALA A 86 -4.03 -7.23 -5.97
C ALA A 86 -5.52 -7.58 -6.09
N GLU A 87 -5.89 -8.87 -6.08
CA GLU A 87 -7.29 -9.30 -6.21
C GLU A 87 -8.12 -8.77 -5.03
N PHE A 88 -7.58 -8.89 -3.81
CA PHE A 88 -8.20 -8.35 -2.62
C PHE A 88 -8.25 -6.81 -2.66
N ALA A 89 -7.17 -6.17 -3.10
CA ALA A 89 -7.13 -4.71 -3.28
C ALA A 89 -8.21 -4.23 -4.24
N HIS A 90 -8.46 -4.94 -5.34
CA HIS A 90 -9.53 -4.63 -6.27
C HIS A 90 -10.91 -4.74 -5.62
N LYS A 91 -11.17 -5.74 -4.76
CA LYS A 91 -12.47 -5.91 -4.08
C LYS A 91 -12.81 -4.81 -3.08
N VAL A 92 -11.81 -4.13 -2.52
CA VAL A 92 -12.02 -3.07 -1.52
C VAL A 92 -12.05 -1.68 -2.12
N ALA A 93 -11.43 -1.48 -3.29
CA ALA A 93 -11.31 -0.18 -3.94
C ALA A 93 -12.34 0.07 -5.05
N PHE A 94 -12.99 -0.98 -5.56
CA PHE A 94 -13.92 -0.94 -6.69
C PHE A 94 -15.16 -1.80 -6.43
#